data_AF-A0A0M9X8W4-F1
#
_entry.id   AF-A0A0M9X8W4-F1
#
_cell.length_a   1.000
_cell.length_b   1.000
_cell.length_c   1.000
_cell.angle_alpha   90.00
_cell.angle_beta   90.00
_cell.angle_gamma   90.00
#
_symmetry.space_group_name_H-M   'P 1'
#
loop_
_entity.id
_entity.type
_entity.pdbx_description
1 polymer ?
#
loop_
_entity_poly.entity_id
_entity_poly.type
_entity_poly.pdbx_seq_one_letter_code
_entity_poly.pdbx_strand_id
1 'polypeptide(L)'
;AGERHRRVLAYSPPAFDSSTYELWVPLLSGGTAVILPVAKVDVAELGDALTRHGITAVYFTTALFDAMASEAVGALAGLEEIWTGGDV
;
A
#
# COMPACT_ATOMS: atom_id res chain seq x y z
N ALA A 1 -3.81 12.40 8.85
CA ALA A 1 -3.57 10.96 9.12
C ALA A 1 -2.91 10.84 10.49
N GLY A 2 -3.22 9.80 11.27
CA GLY A 2 -2.53 9.54 12.55
C GLY A 2 -1.24 8.72 12.35
N GLU A 3 -0.65 8.27 13.46
CA GLU A 3 0.53 7.38 13.52
C GLU A 3 0.50 6.19 12.53
N ARG A 4 -0.71 5.68 12.20
CA ARG A 4 -0.89 4.55 11.28
C ARG A 4 -0.32 4.78 9.87
N HIS A 5 -0.28 6.03 9.40
CA HIS A 5 0.18 6.38 8.05
C HIS A 5 1.63 6.90 8.02
N ARG A 6 2.46 6.46 8.97
CA ARG A 6 3.87 6.86 9.05
C ARG A 6 4.67 6.48 7.81
N ARG A 7 4.40 5.31 7.22
CA ARG A 7 5.05 4.81 6.01
C ARG A 7 3.99 4.19 5.09
N VAL A 8 3.65 4.90 4.03
CA VAL A 8 2.62 4.48 3.06
C VAL A 8 3.29 3.99 1.79
N LEU A 9 2.88 2.82 1.30
CA LEU A 9 3.35 2.32 0.01
C LEU A 9 2.66 3.08 -1.14
N ALA A 10 3.45 3.58 -2.08
CA ALA A 10 2.99 4.26 -3.27
C ALA A 10 3.41 3.48 -4.52
N TYR A 11 2.45 2.84 -5.17
CA TYR A 11 2.65 1.95 -6.31
C TYR A 11 1.52 2.07 -7.34
N SER A 12 0.42 2.76 -7.00
CA SER A 12 -0.66 3.02 -7.93
C SER A 12 -0.16 3.90 -9.10
N PRO A 13 -0.67 3.69 -10.32
CA PRO A 13 -0.31 4.56 -11.42
C PRO A 13 -0.74 6.00 -11.11
N PRO A 14 0.09 7.04 -11.39
CA PRO A 14 -0.22 8.42 -11.05
C PRO A 14 -1.51 8.99 -11.67
N ALA A 15 -2.05 8.32 -12.70
CA ALA A 15 -3.30 8.69 -13.34
C ALA A 15 -4.55 8.22 -12.58
N PHE A 16 -4.40 7.33 -11.58
CA PHE A 16 -5.49 6.85 -10.73
C PHE A 16 -5.56 7.64 -9.43
N ASP A 17 -6.77 7.77 -8.89
CA ASP A 17 -7.07 8.54 -7.69
C ASP A 17 -6.43 7.98 -6.41
N SER A 18 -6.24 6.66 -6.32
CA SER A 18 -5.50 6.00 -5.23
C SER A 18 -4.10 6.60 -5.01
N SER A 19 -3.42 7.05 -6.08
CA SER A 19 -2.13 7.73 -5.97
C SER A 19 -2.20 9.04 -5.16
N THR A 20 -3.38 9.69 -5.13
CA THR A 20 -3.63 10.89 -4.29
C THR A 20 -3.51 10.54 -2.82
N TYR A 21 -4.10 9.41 -2.40
CA TYR A 21 -3.96 8.91 -1.04
C TYR A 21 -2.51 8.55 -0.73
N GLU A 22 -1.91 7.72 -1.58
CA GLU A 22 -0.58 7.14 -1.37
C GLU A 22 0.51 8.20 -1.22
N LEU A 23 0.39 9.32 -1.94
CA LEU A 23 1.33 10.42 -1.90
C LEU A 23 1.00 11.44 -0.81
N TRP A 24 -0.22 11.97 -0.76
CA TRP A 24 -0.48 13.17 0.03
C TRP A 24 -0.77 12.88 1.49
N VAL A 25 -1.35 11.73 1.81
CA VAL A 25 -1.64 11.37 3.21
C VAL A 25 -0.38 11.29 4.08
N PRO A 26 0.68 10.55 3.70
CA PRO A 26 1.91 10.53 4.48
C PRO A 26 2.63 11.88 4.42
N LEU A 27 2.78 12.50 3.24
CA LEU A 27 3.59 13.71 3.08
C LEU A 27 3.02 14.92 3.83
N LEU A 28 1.70 15.09 3.84
CA LEU A 28 1.04 16.16 4.58
C LEU A 28 0.92 15.90 6.08
N SER A 29 1.21 14.67 6.53
CA SER A 29 1.17 14.27 7.95
C SER A 29 2.57 14.07 8.56
N GLY A 30 3.64 14.41 7.84
CA GLY A 30 5.03 14.22 8.31
C GLY A 30 5.56 12.77 8.21
N GLY A 31 4.83 11.90 7.51
CA GLY A 31 5.23 10.52 7.20
C GLY A 31 6.06 10.40 5.92
N THR A 32 6.21 9.16 5.44
CA THR A 32 6.98 8.80 4.25
C THR A 32 6.10 8.11 3.22
N ALA A 33 6.12 8.60 1.97
CA ALA A 33 5.64 7.85 0.81
C ALA A 33 6.78 6.99 0.26
N VAL A 34 6.64 5.66 0.33
CA VAL A 34 7.62 4.70 -0.18
C VAL A 34 7.22 4.32 -1.60
N ILE A 35 7.95 4.84 -2.59
CA ILE A 35 7.66 4.59 -4.00
C ILE A 35 8.16 3.18 -4.39
N LEU A 36 7.26 2.34 -4.89
CA LEU A 36 7.58 1.07 -5.53
C LEU A 36 7.34 1.20 -7.04
N PRO A 37 8.39 1.32 -7.86
CA PRO A 37 8.25 1.48 -9.30
C PRO A 37 7.94 0.13 -9.96
N VAL A 38 6.67 -0.22 -10.04
CA VAL A 38 6.21 -1.47 -10.68
C VAL A 38 5.64 -1.22 -12.07
N ALA A 39 6.12 -1.99 -13.06
CA ALA A 39 5.49 -2.06 -14.38
C ALA A 39 4.21 -2.89 -14.37
N LYS A 40 4.15 -3.88 -13.46
CA LYS A 40 3.00 -4.73 -13.19
C LYS A 40 3.01 -5.09 -11.71
N VAL A 41 1.84 -5.13 -11.10
CA VAL A 41 1.69 -5.55 -9.70
C VAL A 41 1.86 -7.06 -9.57
N ASP A 42 2.78 -7.48 -8.71
CA ASP A 42 3.03 -8.86 -8.32
C ASP A 42 2.89 -9.01 -6.80
N VAL A 43 2.20 -10.06 -6.34
CA VAL A 43 1.88 -10.28 -4.91
C VAL A 43 3.13 -10.56 -4.08
N ALA A 44 4.10 -11.29 -4.62
CA ALA A 44 5.34 -11.59 -3.92
C ALA A 44 6.23 -10.35 -3.82
N GLU A 45 6.35 -9.57 -4.90
CA GLU A 45 7.09 -8.30 -4.90
C GLU A 45 6.47 -7.28 -3.94
N LEU A 46 5.13 -7.17 -3.93
CA LEU A 46 4.42 -6.35 -2.95
C LEU A 46 4.71 -6.84 -1.52
N GLY A 47 4.58 -8.14 -1.26
CA GLY A 47 4.86 -8.71 0.06
C GLY A 47 6.28 -8.42 0.57
N ASP A 48 7.29 -8.54 -0.29
CA ASP A 48 8.66 -8.15 0.04
C ASP A 48 8.75 -6.65 0.31
N ALA A 49 8.15 -5.80 -0.53
CA ALA A 49 8.16 -4.36 -0.34
C ALA A 49 7.53 -3.94 1.00
N LEU A 50 6.38 -4.54 1.37
CA LEU A 50 5.70 -4.27 2.64
C LEU A 50 6.61 -4.54 3.84
N THR A 51 7.25 -5.71 3.85
CA THR A 51 8.07 -6.17 4.96
C THR A 51 9.42 -5.46 5.00
N ARG A 52 10.13 -5.41 3.87
CA ARG A 52 11.45 -4.78 3.71
C ARG A 52 11.46 -3.31 4.07
N HIS A 53 10.40 -2.58 3.70
CA HIS A 53 10.34 -1.14 3.90
C HIS A 53 9.57 -0.73 5.15
N GLY A 54 9.07 -1.69 5.93
CA GLY A 54 8.30 -1.44 7.15
C GLY A 54 7.07 -0.57 6.85
N ILE A 55 6.32 -0.93 5.81
CA ILE A 55 5.10 -0.22 5.44
C ILE A 55 4.08 -0.38 6.58
N THR A 56 3.40 0.71 6.93
CA THR A 56 2.42 0.74 8.01
C THR A 56 1.00 0.94 7.51
N ALA A 57 0.84 1.53 6.33
CA ALA A 57 -0.45 1.69 5.68
C ALA A 57 -0.35 1.50 4.16
N VAL A 58 -1.38 0.92 3.57
CA VAL A 58 -1.42 0.63 2.12
C VAL A 58 -2.86 0.66 1.61
N TYR A 59 -3.01 1.06 0.35
CA TYR A 59 -4.24 0.89 -0.40
C TYR A 59 -4.10 -0.32 -1.33
N PHE A 60 -5.13 -1.17 -1.41
CA PHE A 60 -5.26 -2.22 -2.41
C PHE A 60 -6.56 -2.04 -3.19
N THR A 61 -6.58 -2.48 -4.45
CA THR A 61 -7.87 -2.79 -5.06
C THR A 61 -8.48 -4.01 -4.37
N THR A 62 -9.81 -4.16 -4.37
CA THR A 62 -10.47 -5.31 -3.72
C THR A 62 -9.88 -6.66 -4.20
N ALA A 63 -9.73 -6.83 -5.52
CA ALA A 63 -9.14 -8.05 -6.08
C ALA A 63 -7.68 -8.29 -5.65
N LEU A 64 -6.89 -7.21 -5.47
CA LEU A 64 -5.52 -7.33 -5.02
C LEU A 64 -5.43 -7.63 -3.52
N PHE A 65 -6.32 -7.07 -2.71
CA PHE A 65 -6.44 -7.42 -1.30
C PHE A 65 -6.76 -8.92 -1.14
N ASP A 66 -7.70 -9.45 -1.93
CA ASP A 66 -8.04 -10.88 -1.91
C ASP A 66 -6.84 -11.76 -2.28
N ALA A 67 -6.08 -11.37 -3.30
CA ALA A 67 -4.86 -12.06 -3.70
C ALA A 67 -3.79 -12.03 -2.59
N MET A 68 -3.54 -10.84 -1.99
CA MET A 68 -2.61 -10.69 -0.86
C MET A 68 -3.04 -11.53 0.34
N ALA A 69 -4.33 -11.56 0.68
CA ALA A 69 -4.86 -12.34 1.79
C ALA A 69 -4.78 -13.85 1.54
N SER A 70 -4.86 -14.28 0.28
CA SER A 70 -4.81 -15.70 -0.09
C SER A 70 -3.38 -16.23 -0.19
N GLU A 71 -2.47 -15.43 -0.75
CA GLU A 71 -1.13 -15.89 -1.14
C GLU A 71 -0.01 -15.34 -0.25
N ALA A 72 -0.22 -14.18 0.40
CA ALA A 72 0.82 -13.45 1.13
C ALA A 72 0.33 -12.86 2.47
N VAL A 73 -0.61 -13.53 3.15
CA VAL A 73 -1.22 -13.03 4.40
C VAL A 73 -0.19 -12.66 5.47
N GLY A 74 0.93 -13.37 5.53
CA GLY A 74 2.03 -13.08 6.47
C GLY A 74 2.65 -11.70 6.25
N ALA A 75 2.68 -11.20 5.00
CA ALA A 75 3.20 -9.88 4.67
C ALA A 75 2.28 -8.74 5.17
N LEU A 76 1.00 -9.03 5.42
CA LEU A 76 0.04 -8.05 5.94
C LEU A 76 0.19 -7.82 7.45
N ALA A 77 0.90 -8.68 8.17
CA ALA A 77 0.98 -8.65 9.63
C ALA A 77 1.64 -7.37 10.19
N GLY A 78 2.49 -6.70 9.41
CA GLY A 78 3.15 -5.45 9.80
C GLY A 78 2.33 -4.19 9.57
N LEU A 79 1.16 -4.30 8.92
CA LEU A 79 0.31 -3.16 8.57
C LEU A 79 -0.56 -2.75 9.75
N GLU A 80 -0.64 -1.45 10.00
CA GLU A 80 -1.52 -0.83 10.99
C GLU A 80 -2.86 -0.39 10.38
N GLU A 81 -2.89 -0.19 9.06
CA GLU A 81 -4.06 0.23 8.28
C GLU A 81 -4.02 -0.40 6.89
N ILE A 82 -5.17 -0.92 6.44
CA ILE A 82 -5.36 -1.39 5.06
C ILE A 82 -6.61 -0.72 4.52
N TRP A 83 -6.48 0.02 3.42
CA TRP A 83 -7.61 0.53 2.67
C TRP A 83 -7.83 -0.36 1.45
N THR A 84 -9.10 -0.64 1.16
CA THR A 84 -9.50 -1.40 -0.02
C THR A 84 -10.61 -0.67 -0.77
N GLY A 85 -10.62 -0.77 -2.09
CA GLY A 85 -11.67 -0.18 -2.92
C GLY A 85 -11.51 -0.48 -4.41
N GLY A 86 -12.21 0.27 -5.24
CA GLY A 86 -12.15 0.10 -6.70
C GLY A 86 -13.00 -1.06 -7.23
N ASP A 87 -14.02 -1.47 -6.47
CA ASP A 87 -15.05 -2.45 -6.87
C ASP A 87 -16.46 -1.83 -6.76
N VAL A 88 -17.46 -2.37 -7.48
CA VAL A 88 -18.84 -1.81 -7.60
C VAL A 88 -19.90 -2.80 -7.15
#